data_AF-A0A534N3I4-F1
#
_entry.id   AF-A0A534N3I4-F1
#
_cell.length_a   1.000
_cell.length_b   1.000
_cell.length_c   1.000
_cell.angle_alpha   90.00
_cell.angle_beta   90.00
_cell.angle_gamma   90.00
#
_symmetry.space_group_name_H-M   'P 1'
#
loop_
_entity.id
_entity.type
_entity.pdbx_description
1 polymer ?
#
loop_
_entity_poly.entity_id
_entity_poly.type
_entity_poly.pdbx_seq_one_letter_code
_entity_poly.pdbx_strand_id
1 'polypeptide(L)'
;MRWERYLERWTSAGLIDHSTADRVRDYEAAQEKSLGLRWPVLLAIGLGGLLLGAGVLLFVAAHWDALSPAERFGLVLLLVALFHLTAALTTEPFPVLSTTLHAVGTICLGAGIFLAGQIFNLQEHWPGGALGAWRLGGMGTFARLAASDPGGAVDTDVAQRRVGESHARRSC
;
A
#
# COMPACT_ATOMS: atom_id res chain seq x y z
N MET A 1 -19.76 -23.55 19.00
CA MET A 1 -19.34 -22.14 19.09
C MET A 1 -20.15 -21.40 20.16
N ARG A 2 -19.87 -20.12 20.44
CA ARG A 2 -20.54 -19.37 21.53
C ARG A 2 -21.98 -19.00 21.18
N TRP A 3 -22.27 -18.80 19.90
CA TRP A 3 -23.55 -18.31 19.39
C TRP A 3 -24.63 -19.41 19.30
N GLU A 4 -24.30 -20.68 19.04
CA GLU A 4 -25.33 -21.75 19.02
C GLU A 4 -26.00 -21.93 20.38
N ARG A 5 -25.25 -21.79 21.47
CA ARG A 5 -25.83 -21.85 22.83
C ARG A 5 -26.88 -20.78 23.09
N TYR A 6 -26.70 -19.57 22.54
CA TYR A 6 -27.71 -18.52 22.66
C TYR A 6 -28.90 -18.79 21.75
N LEU A 7 -28.64 -19.32 20.54
CA LEU A 7 -29.67 -19.72 19.59
C LEU A 7 -30.60 -20.80 20.18
N GLU A 8 -30.03 -21.88 20.74
CA GLU A 8 -30.79 -22.94 21.42
C GLU A 8 -31.57 -22.42 22.62
N ARG A 9 -30.98 -21.50 23.40
CA ARG A 9 -31.67 -20.90 24.54
C ARG A 9 -32.88 -20.06 24.11
N TRP A 10 -32.78 -19.33 23.00
CA TRP A 10 -33.89 -18.52 22.51
C TRP A 10 -34.97 -19.36 21.83
N THR A 11 -34.60 -20.43 21.13
CA THR A 11 -35.56 -21.38 20.57
C THR A 11 -36.29 -22.15 21.67
N SER A 12 -35.59 -22.65 22.67
CA SER A 12 -36.20 -23.36 23.82
C SER A 12 -37.08 -22.45 24.68
N ALA A 13 -36.77 -21.15 24.74
CA ALA A 13 -37.61 -20.16 25.39
C ALA A 13 -38.79 -19.67 24.53
N GLY A 14 -38.95 -20.16 23.29
CA GLY A 14 -40.03 -19.78 22.39
C GLY A 14 -39.94 -18.34 21.85
N LEU A 15 -38.80 -17.66 22.02
CA LEU A 15 -38.60 -16.31 21.47
C LEU A 15 -38.43 -16.31 19.94
N ILE A 16 -38.01 -17.45 19.38
CA ILE A 16 -37.77 -17.60 17.94
C ILE A 16 -38.22 -18.98 17.51
N ASP A 17 -38.87 -19.06 16.35
CA ASP A 17 -39.31 -20.32 15.75
C ASP A 17 -38.13 -21.14 15.21
N HIS A 18 -38.32 -22.46 15.13
CA HIS A 18 -37.33 -23.40 14.61
C HIS A 18 -36.89 -23.06 13.18
N SER A 19 -37.84 -22.64 12.32
CA SER A 19 -37.52 -22.23 10.95
C SER A 19 -36.59 -21.01 10.87
N THR A 20 -36.70 -20.09 11.83
CA THR A 20 -35.85 -18.90 11.90
C THR A 20 -34.47 -19.24 12.46
N ALA A 21 -34.41 -20.15 13.44
CA ALA A 21 -33.14 -20.65 13.97
C ALA A 21 -32.30 -21.35 12.90
N ASP A 22 -32.92 -22.14 12.03
CA ASP A 22 -32.22 -22.83 10.93
C ASP A 22 -31.65 -21.84 9.90
N ARG A 23 -32.43 -20.80 9.53
CA ARG A 23 -31.94 -19.74 8.65
C ARG A 23 -30.73 -18.98 9.21
N VAL A 24 -30.69 -18.78 10.53
CA VAL A 24 -29.55 -18.12 11.19
C VAL A 24 -28.33 -19.03 11.21
N ARG A 25 -28.51 -20.34 11.43
CA ARG A 25 -27.41 -21.32 11.31
C ARG A 25 -26.81 -21.33 9.91
N ASP A 26 -27.65 -21.36 8.88
CA ASP A 26 -27.17 -21.37 7.49
C ASP A 26 -26.42 -20.07 7.15
N TYR A 27 -26.89 -18.94 7.64
CA TYR A 27 -26.23 -17.64 7.48
C TYR A 27 -24.87 -17.57 8.19
N GLU A 28 -24.78 -18.01 9.45
CA GLU A 28 -23.53 -18.00 10.22
C GLU A 28 -22.52 -19.04 9.70
N ALA A 29 -22.99 -20.23 9.30
CA ALA A 29 -22.15 -21.25 8.69
C ALA A 29 -21.53 -20.79 7.36
N ALA A 30 -22.25 -19.93 6.61
CA ALA A 30 -21.71 -19.28 5.41
C ALA A 30 -20.67 -18.19 5.74
N GLN A 31 -20.80 -17.49 6.88
CA GLN A 31 -19.89 -16.43 7.31
C GLN A 31 -18.58 -16.96 7.94
N GLU A 32 -18.65 -17.97 8.81
CA GLU A 32 -17.48 -18.49 9.56
C GLU A 32 -16.37 -19.03 8.64
N LYS A 33 -16.72 -19.59 7.48
CA LYS A 33 -15.72 -20.07 6.50
C LYS A 33 -14.86 -18.94 5.90
N SER A 34 -15.32 -17.70 5.92
CA SER A 34 -14.68 -16.61 5.19
C SER A 34 -13.63 -15.82 5.98
N LEU A 35 -13.71 -15.79 7.32
CA LEU A 35 -12.85 -14.92 8.14
C LEU A 35 -11.67 -15.63 8.81
N GLY A 36 -11.82 -16.88 9.24
CA GLY A 36 -10.81 -17.56 10.06
C GLY A 36 -9.50 -17.91 9.32
N LEU A 37 -9.59 -18.28 8.04
CA LEU A 37 -8.42 -18.73 7.27
C LEU A 37 -7.69 -17.60 6.53
N ARG A 38 -8.37 -16.48 6.28
CA ARG A 38 -7.82 -15.38 5.46
C ARG A 38 -6.63 -14.69 6.13
N TRP A 39 -6.68 -14.46 7.43
CA TRP A 39 -5.61 -13.76 8.14
C TRP A 39 -4.28 -14.55 8.12
N PRO A 40 -4.25 -15.83 8.57
CA PRO A 40 -3.01 -16.61 8.53
C PRO A 40 -2.43 -16.75 7.12
N VAL A 41 -3.28 -16.86 6.10
CA VAL A 41 -2.85 -16.92 4.69
C VAL A 41 -2.26 -15.60 4.22
N LEU A 42 -2.90 -14.46 4.49
CA LEU A 42 -2.37 -13.13 4.15
C LEU A 42 -1.04 -12.88 4.86
N LEU A 43 -0.93 -13.28 6.13
CA LEU A 43 0.31 -13.17 6.90
C LEU A 43 1.41 -14.06 6.33
N ALA A 44 1.10 -15.32 5.99
CA ALA A 44 2.04 -16.24 5.36
C ALA A 44 2.52 -15.75 3.99
N ILE A 45 1.62 -15.20 3.16
CA ILE A 45 1.96 -14.61 1.87
C ILE A 45 2.83 -13.37 2.05
N GLY A 46 2.45 -12.47 2.98
CA GLY A 46 3.21 -11.25 3.26
C GLY A 46 4.61 -11.54 3.79
N LEU A 47 4.72 -12.45 4.76
CA LEU A 47 6.00 -12.87 5.31
C LEU A 47 6.84 -13.65 4.29
N GLY A 48 6.23 -14.55 3.52
CA GLY A 48 6.90 -15.29 2.45
C GLY A 48 7.44 -14.35 1.36
N GLY A 49 6.65 -13.36 0.94
CA GLY A 49 7.09 -12.32 0.01
C GLY A 49 8.23 -11.47 0.57
N LEU A 50 8.14 -11.07 1.85
CA LEU A 50 9.20 -10.32 2.53
C LEU A 50 10.51 -11.11 2.61
N LEU A 51 10.44 -12.39 3.02
CA LEU A 51 11.62 -13.27 3.12
C LEU A 51 12.22 -13.54 1.74
N LEU A 52 11.39 -13.75 0.73
CA LEU A 52 11.87 -13.94 -0.65
C LEU A 52 12.57 -12.67 -1.15
N GLY A 53 11.97 -11.50 -0.95
CA GLY A 53 12.58 -10.22 -1.30
C GLY A 53 13.89 -9.98 -0.56
N ALA A 54 13.93 -10.23 0.75
CA ALA A 54 15.15 -10.15 1.56
C ALA A 54 16.24 -11.13 1.07
N GLY A 55 15.86 -12.35 0.71
CA GLY A 55 16.79 -13.35 0.16
C GLY A 55 17.41 -12.91 -1.17
N VAL A 56 16.60 -12.36 -2.08
CA VAL A 56 17.10 -11.78 -3.34
C VAL A 56 18.06 -10.62 -3.07
N LEU A 57 17.70 -9.71 -2.17
CA LEU A 57 18.56 -8.58 -1.78
C LEU A 57 19.89 -9.06 -1.16
N LEU A 58 19.83 -10.08 -0.30
CA LEU A 58 21.02 -10.66 0.32
C LEU A 58 21.91 -11.36 -0.70
N PHE A 59 21.33 -12.08 -1.67
CA PHE A 59 22.08 -12.69 -2.75
C PHE A 59 22.82 -11.64 -3.60
N VAL A 60 22.13 -10.57 -3.99
CA VAL A 60 22.73 -9.45 -4.72
C VAL A 60 23.83 -8.79 -3.88
N ALA A 61 23.60 -8.55 -2.60
CA ALA A 61 24.58 -7.96 -1.69
C ALA A 61 25.82 -8.85 -1.54
N ALA A 62 25.65 -10.16 -1.40
CA ALA A 62 26.75 -11.12 -1.29
C ALA A 62 27.61 -11.19 -2.57
N HIS A 63 27.03 -10.90 -3.73
CA HIS A 63 27.75 -10.88 -5.02
C HIS A 63 28.14 -9.46 -5.45
N TRP A 64 27.85 -8.44 -4.65
CA TRP A 64 27.99 -7.04 -5.04
C TRP A 64 29.41 -6.68 -5.50
N ASP A 65 30.41 -7.18 -4.78
CA ASP A 65 31.82 -6.93 -5.08
C ASP A 65 32.27 -7.62 -6.38
N ALA A 66 31.65 -8.74 -6.74
CA ALA A 66 31.93 -9.48 -7.97
C ALA A 66 31.29 -8.84 -9.21
N LEU A 67 30.23 -8.04 -9.04
CA LEU A 67 29.59 -7.33 -10.14
C LEU A 67 30.50 -6.24 -10.69
N SER A 68 30.68 -6.23 -12.01
CA SER A 68 31.29 -5.13 -12.73
C SER A 68 30.48 -3.84 -12.55
N PRO A 69 31.10 -2.66 -12.75
CA PRO A 69 30.38 -1.39 -12.66
C PRO A 69 29.15 -1.32 -13.58
N ALA A 70 29.25 -1.85 -14.79
CA ALA A 70 28.15 -1.90 -15.74
C ALA A 70 26.97 -2.76 -15.24
N GLU A 71 27.26 -3.90 -14.60
CA GLU A 71 26.22 -4.76 -14.03
C GLU A 71 25.52 -4.12 -12.84
N ARG A 72 26.28 -3.46 -11.95
CA ARG A 72 25.70 -2.71 -10.81
C ARG A 72 24.77 -1.60 -11.31
N PHE A 73 25.21 -0.86 -12.33
CA PHE A 73 24.38 0.18 -12.93
C PHE A 73 23.15 -0.39 -13.65
N GLY A 74 23.32 -1.48 -14.41
CA GLY A 74 22.24 -2.19 -15.08
C GLY A 74 21.19 -2.74 -14.11
N LEU A 75 21.60 -3.28 -12.96
CA LEU A 75 20.70 -3.73 -11.90
C LEU A 75 19.84 -2.59 -11.38
N VAL A 76 20.42 -1.41 -11.14
CA VAL A 76 19.65 -0.25 -10.67
C VAL A 76 18.66 0.22 -11.75
N LEU A 77 19.06 0.26 -13.02
CA LEU A 77 18.15 0.60 -14.12
C LEU A 77 17.00 -0.41 -14.26
N LEU A 78 17.29 -1.71 -14.07
CA LEU A 78 16.28 -2.75 -14.06
C LEU A 78 15.26 -2.53 -12.94
N LEU A 79 15.72 -2.18 -11.73
CA LEU A 79 14.82 -1.87 -10.61
C LEU A 79 13.95 -0.64 -10.90
N VAL A 80 14.52 0.43 -11.46
CA VAL A 80 13.74 1.61 -11.89
C VAL A 80 12.64 1.22 -12.86
N ALA A 81 12.99 0.49 -13.92
CA ALA A 81 12.03 0.03 -14.92
C ALA A 81 10.96 -0.87 -14.31
N LEU A 82 11.36 -1.85 -13.49
CA LEU A 82 10.45 -2.78 -12.82
C LEU A 82 9.43 -2.04 -11.95
N PHE A 83 9.88 -1.11 -11.10
CA PHE A 83 8.98 -0.38 -10.21
C PHE A 83 8.03 0.55 -10.99
N HIS A 84 8.51 1.29 -12.00
CA HIS A 84 7.63 2.16 -12.80
C HIS A 84 6.65 1.38 -13.68
N LEU A 85 7.07 0.26 -14.29
CA LEU A 85 6.19 -0.58 -15.10
C LEU A 85 5.14 -1.27 -14.23
N THR A 86 5.54 -1.84 -13.09
CA THR A 86 4.59 -2.48 -12.16
C THR A 86 3.62 -1.44 -11.60
N ALA A 87 4.08 -0.22 -11.29
CA ALA A 87 3.22 0.88 -10.89
C ALA A 87 2.18 1.21 -11.97
N ALA A 88 2.61 1.37 -13.22
CA ALA A 88 1.72 1.68 -14.34
C ALA A 88 0.65 0.60 -14.55
N LEU A 89 1.05 -0.68 -14.47
CA LEU A 89 0.15 -1.83 -14.61
C LEU A 89 -0.82 -2.00 -13.43
N THR A 90 -0.51 -1.44 -12.26
CA THR A 90 -1.33 -1.57 -11.04
C THR A 90 -2.18 -0.33 -10.73
N THR A 91 -2.15 0.69 -11.61
CA THR A 91 -2.86 1.98 -11.42
C THR A 91 -4.36 1.80 -11.20
N GLU A 92 -5.03 1.03 -12.06
CA GLU A 92 -6.47 0.77 -11.98
C GLU A 92 -6.87 -0.15 -10.80
N PRO A 93 -6.26 -1.34 -10.61
CA PRO A 93 -6.69 -2.24 -9.55
C PRO A 93 -6.28 -1.80 -8.15
N PHE A 94 -5.13 -1.11 -8.00
CA PHE A 94 -4.53 -0.80 -6.69
C PHE A 94 -3.83 0.58 -6.69
N PRO A 95 -4.57 1.69 -6.66
CA PRO A 95 -4.01 3.04 -6.84
C PRO A 95 -2.99 3.44 -5.76
N VAL A 96 -3.20 3.02 -4.50
CA VAL A 96 -2.25 3.27 -3.40
C VAL A 96 -0.92 2.51 -3.62
N LEU A 97 -1.00 1.26 -4.07
CA LEU A 97 0.17 0.45 -4.41
C LEU A 97 0.92 1.04 -5.60
N SER A 98 0.20 1.40 -6.67
CA SER A 98 0.77 2.06 -7.85
C SER A 98 1.53 3.34 -7.48
N THR A 99 0.92 4.20 -6.67
CA THR A 99 1.57 5.41 -6.14
C THR A 99 2.86 5.09 -5.39
N THR A 100 2.81 4.10 -4.49
CA THR A 100 3.96 3.68 -3.69
C THR A 100 5.08 3.14 -4.59
N LEU A 101 4.75 2.33 -5.59
CA LEU A 101 5.71 1.78 -6.54
C LEU A 101 6.34 2.87 -7.41
N HIS A 102 5.58 3.90 -7.84
CA HIS A 102 6.14 5.06 -8.52
C HIS A 102 7.10 5.87 -7.64
N ALA A 103 6.77 6.04 -6.35
CA ALA A 103 7.66 6.67 -5.39
C ALA A 103 8.97 5.86 -5.21
N VAL A 104 8.87 4.54 -5.04
CA VAL A 104 10.03 3.65 -4.93
C VAL A 104 10.88 3.68 -6.20
N GLY A 105 10.26 3.61 -7.39
CA GLY A 105 10.97 3.72 -8.67
C GLY A 105 11.72 5.05 -8.81
N THR A 106 11.13 6.16 -8.35
CA THR A 106 11.77 7.48 -8.31
C THR A 106 12.99 7.46 -7.38
N ILE A 107 12.91 6.84 -6.20
CA ILE A 107 14.04 6.67 -5.28
C ILE A 107 15.17 5.86 -5.94
N CYS A 108 14.84 4.75 -6.61
CA CYS A 108 15.81 3.94 -7.35
C CYS A 108 16.52 4.75 -8.45
N LEU A 109 15.80 5.65 -9.13
CA LEU A 109 16.39 6.52 -10.15
C LEU A 109 17.45 7.45 -9.53
N GLY A 110 17.17 8.04 -8.37
CA GLY A 110 18.13 8.86 -7.63
C GLY A 110 19.37 8.07 -7.19
N ALA A 111 19.17 6.84 -6.71
CA ALA A 111 20.27 5.92 -6.38
C ALA A 111 21.13 5.59 -7.61
N GLY A 112 20.50 5.41 -8.78
CA GLY A 112 21.19 5.19 -10.05
C GLY A 112 22.04 6.39 -10.49
N ILE A 113 21.50 7.61 -10.37
CA ILE A 113 22.25 8.85 -10.64
C ILE A 113 23.48 8.93 -9.74
N PHE A 114 23.32 8.68 -8.44
CA PHE A 114 24.44 8.69 -7.48
C PHE A 114 25.49 7.62 -7.81
N LEU A 115 25.05 6.40 -8.12
CA LEU A 115 25.94 5.29 -8.45
C LEU A 115 26.71 5.54 -9.74
N ALA A 116 26.08 6.11 -10.77
CA ALA A 116 26.75 6.53 -12.00
C ALA A 116 27.92 7.48 -11.71
N GLY A 117 27.71 8.38 -10.75
CA GLY A 117 28.74 9.29 -10.27
C GLY A 117 29.98 8.65 -9.74
N GLN A 118 29.78 7.65 -8.88
CA GLN A 118 30.87 6.87 -8.32
C GLN A 118 31.59 6.06 -9.39
N ILE A 119 30.85 5.43 -10.30
CA ILE A 119 31.40 4.56 -11.35
C ILE A 119 32.21 5.34 -12.38
N PHE A 120 31.69 6.46 -12.87
CA PHE A 120 32.32 7.25 -13.93
C PHE A 120 33.25 8.34 -13.41
N ASN A 121 33.46 8.39 -12.08
CA ASN A 121 34.32 9.36 -11.40
C ASN A 121 34.09 10.81 -11.85
N LEU A 122 32.83 11.19 -12.03
CA LEU A 122 32.48 12.56 -12.34
C LEU A 122 32.74 13.39 -11.06
N GLN A 123 33.68 14.33 -11.04
CA GLN A 123 34.13 14.98 -9.78
C GLN A 123 33.90 16.50 -9.66
N GLU A 124 33.44 17.23 -10.67
CA GLU A 124 33.68 18.69 -10.64
C GLU A 124 32.46 19.60 -10.37
N HIS A 125 31.20 19.14 -10.51
CA HIS A 125 30.00 19.97 -10.23
C HIS A 125 28.65 19.24 -10.38
N TRP A 126 28.67 18.06 -11.00
CA TRP A 126 27.46 17.38 -11.46
C TRP A 126 26.63 16.64 -10.37
N PRO A 127 27.12 16.17 -9.18
CA PRO A 127 26.26 15.42 -8.26
C PRO A 127 25.18 16.34 -7.68
N GLY A 128 25.54 17.58 -7.34
CA GLY A 128 24.60 18.58 -6.83
C GLY A 128 23.54 18.96 -7.86
N GLY A 129 23.93 19.12 -9.13
CA GLY A 129 23.02 19.47 -10.22
C GLY A 129 22.05 18.33 -10.59
N ALA A 130 22.58 17.13 -10.84
CA ALA A 130 21.75 15.98 -11.25
C ALA A 130 20.86 15.47 -10.10
N LEU A 131 21.39 15.37 -8.87
CA LEU A 131 20.57 15.01 -7.70
C LEU A 131 19.58 16.11 -7.33
N GLY A 132 19.94 17.38 -7.53
CA GLY A 132 19.05 18.52 -7.35
C GLY A 132 17.86 18.48 -8.33
N ALA A 133 18.14 18.28 -9.62
CA ALA A 133 17.12 18.13 -10.65
C ALA A 133 16.20 16.93 -10.38
N TRP A 134 16.77 15.80 -9.95
CA TRP A 134 16.01 14.62 -9.55
C TRP A 134 15.09 14.89 -8.34
N ARG A 135 15.60 15.54 -7.28
CA ARG A 135 14.80 15.93 -6.10
C ARG A 135 13.62 16.81 -6.49
N LEU A 136 13.84 17.78 -7.38
CA LEU A 136 12.80 18.67 -7.91
C LEU A 136 11.75 17.89 -8.71
N GLY A 137 12.17 16.97 -9.57
CA GLY A 137 11.26 16.09 -10.32
C GLY A 137 10.41 15.20 -9.42
N GLY A 138 11.01 14.65 -8.35
CA GLY A 138 10.29 13.86 -7.34
C GLY A 138 9.25 14.68 -6.57
N MET A 139 9.61 15.87 -6.07
CA MET A 139 8.64 16.73 -5.37
C MET A 139 7.45 17.12 -6.24
N GLY A 140 7.66 17.36 -7.53
CA GLY A 140 6.59 17.69 -8.48
C GLY A 140 5.55 16.59 -8.66
N THR A 141 5.91 15.31 -8.47
CA THR A 141 4.95 14.19 -8.52
C THR A 141 4.17 14.05 -7.21
N PHE A 142 4.84 14.17 -6.05
CA PHE A 142 4.18 14.15 -4.74
C PHE A 142 3.21 15.32 -4.54
N ALA A 143 3.56 16.52 -5.00
CA ALA A 143 2.70 17.70 -4.87
C ALA A 143 1.38 17.54 -5.66
N ARG A 144 1.41 16.92 -6.83
CA ARG A 144 0.19 16.63 -7.62
C ARG A 144 -0.68 15.58 -6.94
N LEU A 145 -0.07 14.60 -6.28
CA LEU A 145 -0.77 13.57 -5.52
C LEU A 145 -1.45 14.13 -4.27
N ALA A 146 -0.76 15.01 -3.54
CA ALA A 146 -1.35 15.73 -2.41
C ALA A 146 -2.48 16.69 -2.86
N ALA A 147 -2.36 17.28 -4.05
CA ALA A 147 -3.40 18.14 -4.62
C ALA A 147 -4.59 17.38 -5.21
N SER A 148 -4.50 16.06 -5.38
CA SER A 148 -5.57 15.20 -5.93
C SER A 148 -6.32 14.39 -4.88
N ASP A 149 -6.21 14.75 -3.60
CA ASP A 149 -7.05 14.22 -2.52
C ASP A 149 -8.32 15.10 -2.32
N PRO A 150 -9.47 14.76 -2.94
CA PRO A 150 -10.74 15.44 -2.71
C PRO A 150 -11.37 15.11 -1.34
N GLY A 151 -10.86 14.12 -0.61
CA GLY A 151 -11.42 13.68 0.68
C GLY A 151 -11.31 14.75 1.76
N GLY A 152 -10.21 15.50 1.78
CA GLY A 152 -10.02 16.62 2.70
C GLY A 152 -11.02 17.77 2.47
N ALA A 153 -11.42 18.02 1.22
CA ALA A 153 -12.38 19.07 0.88
C ALA A 153 -13.82 18.70 1.28
N VAL A 154 -14.20 17.42 1.16
CA VAL A 154 -15.54 16.93 1.55
C VAL A 154 -15.72 16.94 3.06
N ASP A 155 -14.69 16.54 3.82
CA ASP A 155 -14.77 16.51 5.30
C ASP A 155 -14.90 17.93 5.89
N THR A 156 -14.23 18.91 5.28
CA THR A 156 -14.37 20.33 5.66
C THR A 156 -15.77 20.90 5.37
N ASP A 157 -16.39 20.51 4.26
CA ASP A 157 -17.75 20.99 3.90
C ASP A 157 -18.82 20.38 4.82
N VAL A 158 -18.69 19.09 5.14
CA VAL A 158 -19.57 18.41 6.11
C VAL A 158 -19.41 19.00 7.52
N ALA A 159 -18.18 19.32 7.93
CA ALA A 159 -17.91 19.99 9.20
C ALA A 159 -18.53 21.39 9.26
N GLN A 160 -18.41 22.19 8.19
CA GLN A 160 -19.02 23.52 8.12
C GLN A 160 -20.55 23.47 8.12
N ARG A 161 -21.16 22.51 7.40
CA ARG A 161 -22.62 22.31 7.43
C ARG A 161 -23.14 21.97 8.83
N ARG A 162 -22.49 21.05 9.54
CA ARG A 162 -22.88 20.68 10.91
C ARG A 162 -22.77 21.84 11.89
N VAL A 163 -21.74 22.67 11.76
CA VAL A 163 -21.58 23.88 12.57
C VAL A 163 -22.72 24.87 12.28
N GLY A 164 -23.03 25.13 11.01
CA GLY A 164 -24.15 25.99 10.61
C GLY A 164 -25.51 25.53 11.15
N GLU A 165 -25.81 24.24 11.07
CA GLU A 165 -27.05 23.66 11.61
C GLU A 165 -27.12 23.74 13.15
N SER A 166 -25.98 23.64 13.84
CA SER A 166 -25.91 23.76 15.29
C SER A 166 -26.17 25.17 15.79
N HIS A 167 -25.76 26.20 15.03
CA HIS A 167 -26.08 27.59 15.31
C HIS A 167 -27.56 27.89 15.04
N ALA A 168 -28.12 27.37 13.94
CA ALA A 168 -29.53 27.55 13.62
C ALA A 168 -30.47 26.92 14.69
N ARG A 169 -30.12 25.75 15.24
CA ARG A 169 -30.90 25.10 16.31
C ARG A 169 -30.82 25.79 17.68
N ARG A 170 -29.82 26.65 17.91
CA ARG A 170 -29.66 27.40 19.17
C ARG A 170 -30.36 28.76 19.16
N SER A 171 -30.91 29.17 18.02
CA SER A 171 -31.58 30.46 17.82
C SER A 171 -33.10 30.35 17.64
N CYS A 172 -33.66 29.14 17.68
CA CYS A 172 -35.10 28.87 17.87
C CYS A 172 -35.36 28.45 19.31
#